data_AF-A0A2M8Q8P7-F1
#
_entry.id   AF-A0A2M8Q8P7-F1
#
_cell.length_a   1.000
_cell.length_b   1.000
_cell.length_c   1.000
_cell.angle_alpha   90.00
_cell.angle_beta   90.00
_cell.angle_gamma   90.00
#
_symmetry.space_group_name_H-M   'P 1'
#
loop_
_entity.id
_entity.type
_entity.pdbx_description
1 polymer ?
#
loop_
_entity_poly.entity_id
_entity_poly.type
_entity_poly.pdbx_seq_one_letter_code
_entity_poly.pdbx_strand_id
1 'polypeptide(L)'
;MQSADVAALTRITIQDMLAAFGLNRLRHGRRLLSALCHRPAQRFARTVAEFDRRIAATGLQAAAAWALERFATTVQADGIDCIPQDSP
;
A
#
# COMPACT_ATOMS: atom_id res chain seq x y z
N MET A 1 2.25 18.43 -6.26
CA MET A 1 1.78 17.03 -6.42
C MET A 1 0.50 16.91 -5.58
N GLN A 2 -0.64 16.57 -6.18
CA GLN A 2 -1.88 16.37 -5.42
C GLN A 2 -1.66 15.18 -4.48
N SER A 3 -1.79 15.41 -3.18
CA SER A 3 -1.84 14.32 -2.19
C SER A 3 -3.01 13.42 -2.57
N ALA A 4 -2.76 12.12 -2.73
CA ALA A 4 -3.83 11.17 -3.00
C ALA A 4 -4.91 11.30 -1.90
N ASP A 5 -6.17 11.50 -2.30
CA ASP A 5 -7.27 11.61 -1.34
C ASP A 5 -7.40 10.29 -0.57
N VAL A 6 -7.07 10.34 0.71
CA VAL A 6 -7.10 9.17 1.62
C VAL A 6 -8.48 8.52 1.61
N ALA A 7 -9.57 9.28 1.46
CA ALA A 7 -10.92 8.71 1.40
C ALA A 7 -11.13 7.90 0.10
N ALA A 8 -10.70 8.44 -1.04
CA ALA A 8 -10.73 7.74 -2.32
C ALA A 8 -9.86 6.47 -2.30
N LEU A 9 -8.62 6.58 -1.82
CA LEU A 9 -7.71 5.43 -1.67
C LEU A 9 -8.30 4.37 -0.73
N THR A 10 -8.88 4.78 0.40
CA THR A 10 -9.54 3.85 1.33
C THR A 10 -10.64 3.08 0.62
N ARG A 11 -11.46 3.75 -0.19
CA ARG A 11 -12.55 3.09 -0.93
C ARG A 11 -12.02 2.07 -1.94
N ILE A 12 -10.96 2.41 -2.68
CA ILE A 12 -10.31 1.52 -3.65
C ILE A 12 -9.73 0.30 -2.92
N THR A 13 -8.95 0.51 -1.86
CA THR A 13 -8.36 -0.58 -1.08
C THR A 13 -9.41 -1.50 -0.47
N ILE A 14 -10.58 -1.00 -0.03
CA ILE A 14 -11.68 -1.88 0.40
C ILE A 14 -12.14 -2.78 -0.74
N GLN A 15 -12.25 -2.26 -1.98
CA GLN A 15 -12.63 -3.11 -3.12
C GLN A 15 -11.58 -4.16 -3.43
N ASP A 16 -10.30 -3.79 -3.39
CA ASP A 16 -9.19 -4.70 -3.65
C ASP A 16 -9.13 -5.81 -2.60
N MET A 17 -9.29 -5.49 -1.31
CA MET A 17 -9.36 -6.48 -0.24
C MET A 17 -10.53 -7.45 -0.44
N LEU A 18 -11.73 -6.94 -0.75
CA LEU A 18 -12.88 -7.78 -1.02
C LEU A 18 -12.67 -8.67 -2.26
N ALA A 19 -12.01 -8.16 -3.29
CA ALA A 19 -11.67 -8.93 -4.48
C ALA A 19 -10.64 -10.02 -4.18
N ALA A 20 -9.57 -9.70 -3.44
CA ALA A 20 -8.52 -10.64 -3.05
C ALA A 20 -9.05 -11.79 -2.19
N PHE A 21 -10.07 -11.54 -1.37
CA PHE A 21 -10.75 -12.59 -0.59
C PHE A 21 -11.86 -13.33 -1.37
N GLY A 22 -12.07 -13.03 -2.66
CA GLY A 22 -13.13 -13.65 -3.47
C GLY A 22 -14.55 -13.17 -3.13
N LEU A 23 -14.69 -12.10 -2.34
CA LEU A 23 -15.96 -11.62 -1.79
C LEU A 23 -16.64 -10.55 -2.67
N ASN A 24 -16.06 -10.16 -3.80
CA ASN A 24 -16.59 -9.09 -4.66
C ASN A 24 -18.01 -9.40 -5.22
N ARG A 25 -18.36 -10.70 -5.36
CA ARG A 25 -19.69 -11.14 -5.82
C ARG A 25 -20.74 -11.27 -4.71
N LEU A 26 -20.38 -11.14 -3.43
CA LEU A 26 -21.36 -11.17 -2.35
C LEU A 26 -22.24 -9.91 -2.38
N ARG A 27 -23.55 -10.11 -2.58
CA ARG A 27 -24.55 -9.04 -2.51
C ARG A 27 -25.02 -8.82 -1.06
N HIS A 28 -25.20 -9.90 -0.32
CA HIS A 28 -25.59 -9.89 1.09
C HIS A 28 -24.36 -9.73 1.98
N GLY A 29 -24.47 -8.92 3.04
CA GLY A 29 -23.35 -8.70 3.98
C GLY A 29 -22.23 -7.78 3.47
N ARG A 30 -22.29 -7.30 2.22
CA ARG A 30 -21.24 -6.43 1.63
C ARG A 30 -20.97 -5.17 2.46
N ARG A 31 -22.02 -4.53 3.01
CA ARG A 31 -21.83 -3.35 3.88
C ARG A 31 -21.05 -3.67 5.15
N LEU A 32 -21.33 -4.82 5.77
CA LEU A 32 -20.64 -5.28 6.97
C LEU A 32 -19.17 -5.59 6.65
N LEU A 33 -18.92 -6.34 5.58
CA LEU A 33 -17.56 -6.66 5.13
C LEU A 33 -16.77 -5.40 4.78
N SER A 34 -17.37 -4.45 4.06
CA SER A 34 -16.75 -3.14 3.80
C SER A 34 -16.41 -2.39 5.08
N ALA A 35 -17.29 -2.43 6.10
CA ALA A 35 -17.03 -1.79 7.38
C ALA A 35 -15.88 -2.47 8.14
N LEU A 36 -15.80 -3.81 8.10
CA LEU A 36 -14.68 -4.58 8.67
C LEU A 36 -13.35 -4.25 7.96
N CYS A 37 -13.37 -4.07 6.65
CA CYS A 37 -12.19 -3.65 5.87
C CYS A 37 -11.83 -2.17 6.02
N HIS A 38 -12.71 -1.33 6.57
CA HIS A 38 -12.51 0.13 6.54
C HIS A 38 -11.27 0.57 7.32
N ARG A 39 -11.07 0.04 8.54
CA ARG A 39 -9.91 0.38 9.38
C ARG A 39 -8.58 -0.02 8.73
N PRO A 40 -8.37 -1.28 8.29
CA PRO A 40 -7.12 -1.65 7.63
C PRO A 40 -6.92 -0.90 6.29
N ALA A 41 -7.97 -0.69 5.50
CA ALA A 41 -7.89 0.07 4.26
C ALA A 41 -7.51 1.55 4.48
N GLN A 42 -8.06 2.19 5.51
CA GLN A 42 -7.71 3.56 5.85
C GLN A 42 -6.27 3.67 6.34
N ARG A 43 -5.79 2.68 7.11
CA ARG A 43 -4.39 2.63 7.53
C ARG A 43 -3.46 2.52 6.32
N PHE A 44 -3.77 1.63 5.38
CA PHE A 44 -3.02 1.49 4.13
C PHE A 44 -3.02 2.77 3.30
N ALA A 45 -4.20 3.37 3.09
CA ALA A 45 -4.35 4.62 2.33
C ALA A 45 -3.51 5.77 2.92
N ARG A 46 -3.44 5.88 4.25
CA ARG A 46 -2.57 6.86 4.93
C ARG A 46 -1.09 6.55 4.70
N THR A 47 -0.70 5.27 4.73
CA THR A 47 0.68 4.86 4.44
C THR A 47 1.08 5.19 3.00
N VAL A 48 0.19 4.97 2.02
CA VAL A 48 0.43 5.32 0.61
C VAL A 48 0.53 6.84 0.42
N ALA A 49 -0.37 7.62 1.01
CA ALA A 49 -0.32 9.08 0.91
C ALA A 49 0.98 9.66 1.52
N GLU A 50 1.46 9.08 2.62
CA GLU A 50 2.73 9.45 3.23
C GLU A 50 3.94 8.96 2.41
N PHE A 51 3.83 7.81 1.75
CA PHE A 51 4.84 7.31 0.82
C PHE A 51 5.03 8.28 -0.35
N ASP A 52 3.96 8.73 -0.99
CA ASP A 52 4.01 9.72 -2.08
C ASP A 52 4.67 11.03 -1.62
N ARG A 53 4.34 11.49 -0.42
CA ARG A 53 4.95 12.68 0.18
C ARG A 53 6.46 12.49 0.38
N ARG A 54 6.88 11.31 0.80
CA ARG A 54 8.30 10.98 1.01
C ARG A 54 9.06 10.81 -0.30
N ILE A 55 8.46 10.23 -1.33
CA ILE A 55 9.08 10.17 -2.67
C ILE A 55 9.43 11.59 -3.13
N ALA A 56 8.50 12.54 -2.95
CA ALA A 56 8.71 13.93 -3.31
C ALA A 56 9.84 14.62 -2.52
N ALA A 57 10.02 14.24 -1.25
CA ALA A 57 10.93 14.92 -0.32
C ALA A 57 12.33 14.29 -0.29
N THR A 58 12.42 12.96 -0.37
CA THR A 58 13.66 12.19 -0.11
C THR A 58 14.00 11.20 -1.22
N GLY A 59 13.23 11.17 -2.31
CA GLY A 59 13.39 10.21 -3.40
C GLY A 59 12.83 8.82 -3.08
N LEU A 60 12.75 7.99 -4.12
CA LEU A 60 12.10 6.68 -4.08
C LEU A 60 12.80 5.70 -3.14
N GLN A 61 14.13 5.61 -3.19
CA GLN A 61 14.89 4.64 -2.41
C GLN A 61 14.67 4.82 -0.90
N ALA A 62 14.82 6.05 -0.40
CA ALA A 62 14.61 6.36 1.01
C ALA A 62 13.13 6.18 1.44
N ALA A 63 12.19 6.58 0.57
CA ALA A 63 10.77 6.38 0.82
C ALA A 63 10.41 4.88 0.88
N ALA A 64 11.01 4.06 0.02
CA ALA A 64 10.75 2.62 -0.05
C ALA A 64 11.27 1.88 1.18
N ALA A 65 12.47 2.22 1.66
CA ALA A 65 13.00 1.69 2.92
C ALA A 65 12.04 1.98 4.09
N TRP A 66 11.57 3.22 4.21
CA TRP A 66 10.59 3.62 5.22
C TRP A 66 9.24 2.87 5.09
N ALA A 67 8.79 2.60 3.87
CA ALA A 67 7.53 1.90 3.64
C ALA A 67 7.66 0.42 4.01
N LEU A 68 8.78 -0.22 3.68
CA LEU A 68 9.05 -1.63 3.98
C LEU A 68 8.97 -1.92 5.49
N GLU A 69 9.56 -1.06 6.33
CA GLU A 69 9.49 -1.18 7.80
C GLU A 69 8.06 -1.23 8.37
N ARG A 70 7.04 -0.78 7.60
CA ARG A 70 5.63 -0.79 8.03
C ARG A 70 4.89 -2.06 7.62
N PHE A 71 5.38 -2.78 6.62
CA PHE A 71 4.72 -3.96 6.05
C PHE A 71 5.45 -5.25 6.37
N ALA A 72 6.76 -5.18 6.61
CA ALA A 72 7.59 -6.34 6.90
C ALA A 72 8.41 -6.08 8.17
N THR A 73 8.45 -7.08 9.05
CA THR A 73 9.36 -7.08 10.21
C THR A 73 10.81 -7.34 9.80
N THR A 74 10.99 -8.09 8.72
CA THR A 74 12.31 -8.44 8.18
C THR A 74 12.22 -8.47 6.67
N VAL A 75 13.24 -7.92 6.01
CA VAL A 75 13.39 -7.96 4.56
C VAL A 75 14.68 -8.70 4.27
N GLN A 76 14.56 -9.82 3.56
CA GLN A 76 15.70 -10.54 2.99
C GLN A 76 15.60 -10.39 1.48
N ALA A 77 16.69 -9.94 0.86
CA ALA A 77 16.79 -9.80 -0.58
C ALA A 77 17.90 -10.73 -1.07
N ASP A 78 17.52 -11.70 -1.89
CA ASP A 78 18.43 -12.66 -2.49
C ASP A 78 18.78 -12.23 -3.92
N GLY A 79 19.98 -12.56 -4.39
CA GLY A 79 20.42 -12.25 -5.76
C GLY A 79 20.83 -10.78 -5.98
N ILE A 80 21.13 -10.04 -4.91
CA ILE A 80 21.66 -8.66 -5.00
C ILE A 80 22.96 -8.63 -5.83
N ASP A 81 23.75 -9.70 -5.77
CA ASP A 81 25.01 -9.84 -6.52
C ASP A 81 24.80 -9.86 -8.04
N CYS A 82 23.58 -10.11 -8.52
CA CYS A 82 23.21 -10.08 -9.94
C CYS A 82 22.80 -8.68 -10.42
N ILE A 83 22.71 -7.69 -9.53
CA ILE A 83 22.34 -6.32 -9.88
C ILE A 83 23.60 -5.58 -10.33
N PRO A 84 23.65 -5.05 -11.57
CA PRO A 84 24.77 -4.24 -12.03
C PRO A 84 25.00 -3.06 -11.09
N GLN A 85 26.22 -2.97 -10.54
CA GLN A 85 26.59 -1.88 -9.62
C GLN A 85 26.77 -0.55 -10.36
N ASP A 86 27.07 -0.62 -11.65
CA ASP A 86 27.19 0.52 -12.54
C ASP A 86 25.94 0.63 -13.42
N SER A 87 25.16 1.69 -13.20
CA SER A 87 24.22 2.18 -14.20
C SER A 87 25.00 2.98 -15.24
N PRO A 88 24.66 2.92 -16.55
CA PRO A 88 25.09 3.96 -17.48
C PRO A 88 24.58 5.35 -17.06
#